data_AF-A0A7W2QYN8-F1
#
_entry.id   AF-A0A7W2QYN8-F1
#
_cell.length_a   1.000
_cell.length_b   1.000
_cell.length_c   1.000
_cell.angle_alpha   90.00
_cell.angle_beta   90.00
_cell.angle_gamma   90.00
#
_symmetry.space_group_name_H-M   'P 1'
#
loop_
_entity.id
_entity.type
_entity.pdbx_description
1 polymer ?
#
loop_
_entity_poly.entity_id
_entity_poly.type
_entity_poly.pdbx_seq_one_letter_code
_entity_poly.pdbx_strand_id
1 'polypeptide(L)'
;MPRFAANLSMLFTEQDFLARFKAAADAGFSGVEYLFPYDYSAAEIKQQLDANGLTQVLFNLPAGDWAKGERGITCHPDRVEEFRAGVDKAIEYAKVLGNTQVNALAGIRPQGLQCADVRKTFVANLKYAADKLQAAGIRLVMEMINTRDIPGFYLNTTQQALEIQAEVGSDNLFLQYDIYHMQIMEGDLARTMEANLKLINHIQLADNPGRNEPGTGEINYRFLFEHLDRIGYQGWVGAEYKPLTTTEAGLGWLKTHNAI
;
A
#
# COMPACT_ATOMS: atom_id res chain seq x y z
N MET A 1 -2.18 15.33 13.48
CA MET A 1 -1.14 15.07 12.48
C MET A 1 -1.22 13.60 12.09
N PRO A 2 -1.02 13.27 10.81
CA PRO A 2 -1.00 11.88 10.36
C PRO A 2 0.09 11.07 11.07
N ARG A 3 -0.14 9.78 11.28
CA ARG A 3 0.88 8.85 11.76
C ARG A 3 1.65 8.31 10.57
N PHE A 4 2.97 8.43 10.55
CA PHE A 4 3.77 8.02 9.39
C PHE A 4 4.38 6.63 9.57
N ALA A 5 4.37 5.84 8.50
CA ALA A 5 5.03 4.54 8.44
C ALA A 5 6.17 4.58 7.41
N ALA A 6 7.36 4.08 7.75
CA ALA A 6 8.44 3.97 6.78
C ALA A 6 8.18 2.77 5.85
N ASN A 7 8.21 2.97 4.53
CA ASN A 7 8.17 1.87 3.58
C ASN A 7 9.57 1.29 3.39
N LEU A 8 9.88 0.15 4.02
CA LEU A 8 11.21 -0.46 4.04
C LEU A 8 11.61 -1.12 2.71
N SER A 9 10.69 -1.22 1.75
CA SER A 9 11.05 -1.61 0.39
C SER A 9 11.65 -0.47 -0.42
N MET A 10 11.39 0.79 -0.03
CA MET A 10 11.81 1.99 -0.75
C MET A 10 12.79 2.86 0.05
N LEU A 11 12.61 2.91 1.37
CA LEU A 11 13.47 3.61 2.32
C LEU A 11 14.47 2.66 2.98
N PHE A 12 15.60 3.23 3.40
CA PHE A 12 16.71 2.53 4.07
C PHE A 12 17.31 1.40 3.22
N THR A 13 17.20 1.49 1.89
CA THR A 13 17.70 0.47 0.96
C THR A 13 19.23 0.42 0.86
N GLU A 14 19.91 1.37 1.50
CA GLU A 14 21.35 1.36 1.76
C GLU A 14 21.78 0.22 2.70
N GLN A 15 20.82 -0.40 3.40
CA GLN A 15 21.03 -1.54 4.29
C GLN A 15 20.24 -2.77 3.85
N ASP A 16 20.63 -3.95 4.34
CA ASP A 16 19.87 -5.20 4.17
C ASP A 16 18.51 -5.10 4.87
N PHE A 17 17.50 -5.80 4.34
CA PHE A 17 16.09 -5.64 4.74
C PHE A 17 15.85 -5.68 6.26
N LEU A 18 16.41 -6.67 6.96
CA LEU A 18 16.20 -6.80 8.41
C LEU A 18 16.84 -5.66 9.22
N ALA A 19 17.92 -5.05 8.73
CA ALA A 19 18.56 -3.90 9.39
C ALA A 19 17.74 -2.60 9.25
N ARG A 20 16.86 -2.52 8.24
CA ARG A 20 16.02 -1.34 7.96
C ARG A 20 15.02 -1.04 9.07
N PHE A 21 14.58 -2.04 9.82
CA PHE A 21 13.68 -1.86 10.96
C PHE A 21 14.33 -0.98 12.03
N LYS A 22 15.57 -1.28 12.40
CA LYS A 22 16.32 -0.44 13.34
C LYS A 22 16.54 0.97 12.78
N ALA A 23 16.92 1.08 11.51
CA ALA A 23 17.13 2.37 10.87
C ALA A 23 15.86 3.25 10.87
N ALA A 24 14.69 2.67 10.60
CA ALA A 24 13.41 3.36 10.66
C ALA A 24 13.07 3.84 12.08
N ALA A 25 13.27 2.99 13.10
CA ALA A 25 13.03 3.35 14.49
C ALA A 25 13.99 4.46 14.97
N ASP A 26 15.28 4.35 14.65
CA ASP A 26 16.30 5.37 14.97
C ASP A 26 15.97 6.72 14.31
N ALA A 27 15.33 6.69 13.14
CA ALA A 27 14.85 7.87 12.44
C ALA A 27 13.51 8.44 12.97
N GLY A 28 12.90 7.81 13.99
CA GLY A 28 11.69 8.29 14.66
C GLY A 28 10.37 7.72 14.14
N PHE A 29 10.40 6.77 13.20
CA PHE A 29 9.18 6.08 12.81
C PHE A 29 8.72 5.11 13.90
N SER A 30 7.40 5.03 14.11
CA SER A 30 6.76 4.06 15.01
C SER A 30 5.98 2.97 14.26
N GLY A 31 5.85 3.12 12.94
CA GLY A 31 5.22 2.16 12.04
C GLY A 31 6.10 1.88 10.84
N VAL A 32 6.00 0.67 10.30
CA VAL A 32 6.67 0.27 9.05
C VAL A 32 5.72 -0.47 8.13
N GLU A 33 5.97 -0.35 6.85
CA GLU A 33 5.35 -1.13 5.79
C GLU A 33 6.41 -1.58 4.78
N TYR A 34 6.08 -2.52 3.92
CA TYR A 34 6.93 -2.99 2.83
C TYR A 34 6.09 -3.84 1.88
N LEU A 35 6.59 -4.10 0.67
CA LEU A 35 5.82 -4.84 -0.33
C LEU A 35 5.62 -6.30 0.09
N PHE A 36 6.70 -7.07 0.23
CA PHE A 36 6.62 -8.53 0.39
C PHE A 36 7.55 -9.04 1.50
N PRO A 37 7.03 -9.72 2.54
CA PRO A 37 7.86 -10.31 3.59
C PRO A 37 8.35 -11.74 3.30
N TYR A 38 7.92 -12.35 2.20
CA TYR A 38 7.89 -13.81 2.05
C TYR A 38 9.26 -14.49 1.89
N ASP A 39 10.33 -13.73 1.63
CA ASP A 39 11.71 -14.22 1.59
C ASP A 39 12.31 -14.42 3.00
N TYR A 40 11.63 -13.93 4.03
CA TYR A 40 12.02 -14.05 5.42
C TYR A 40 10.93 -14.78 6.21
N SER A 41 11.29 -15.45 7.30
CA SER A 41 10.27 -16.01 8.18
C SER A 41 9.52 -14.89 8.91
N ALA A 42 8.22 -15.11 9.18
CA ALA A 42 7.44 -14.15 9.95
C ALA A 42 8.00 -13.94 11.37
N ALA A 43 8.67 -14.95 11.95
CA ALA A 43 9.30 -14.86 13.26
C ALA A 43 10.52 -13.92 13.28
N GLU A 44 11.39 -13.97 12.25
CA GLU A 44 12.53 -13.06 12.13
C GLU A 44 12.07 -11.61 12.01
N ILE A 45 11.04 -11.36 11.19
CA ILE A 45 10.44 -10.03 11.06
C ILE A 45 9.82 -9.59 12.39
N LYS A 46 9.06 -10.46 13.07
CA LYS A 46 8.45 -10.14 14.37
C LYS A 46 9.49 -9.77 15.42
N GLN A 47 10.63 -10.46 15.43
CA GLN A 47 11.75 -10.10 16.30
C GLN A 47 12.26 -8.68 16.02
N GLN A 48 12.39 -8.28 14.75
CA GLN A 48 12.80 -6.91 14.40
C GLN A 48 11.76 -5.87 14.79
N LEU A 49 10.47 -6.16 14.61
CA LEU A 49 9.39 -5.27 15.05
C LEU A 49 9.45 -5.05 16.57
N ASP A 50 9.54 -6.14 17.34
CA ASP A 50 9.56 -6.09 18.81
C ASP A 50 10.81 -5.41 19.37
N ALA A 51 11.98 -5.73 18.83
CA ALA A 51 13.25 -5.15 19.28
C ALA A 51 13.33 -3.63 19.07
N ASN A 52 12.57 -3.10 18.10
CA ASN A 52 12.60 -1.69 17.73
C ASN A 52 11.30 -0.94 18.07
N GLY A 53 10.34 -1.59 18.73
CA GLY A 53 9.07 -0.98 19.12
C GLY A 53 8.20 -0.52 17.94
N LEU A 54 8.27 -1.22 16.81
CA LEU A 54 7.60 -0.85 15.57
C LEU A 54 6.27 -1.58 15.38
N THR A 55 5.29 -0.87 14.84
CA THR A 55 4.03 -1.45 14.35
C THR A 55 4.17 -1.88 12.90
N GLN A 56 3.80 -3.12 12.57
CA GLN A 56 3.57 -3.50 11.18
C GLN A 56 2.27 -2.87 10.68
N VAL A 57 2.36 -1.99 9.69
CA VAL A 57 1.21 -1.23 9.17
C VAL A 57 0.57 -1.91 7.97
N LEU A 58 1.37 -2.26 6.96
CA LEU A 58 0.88 -2.83 5.71
C LEU A 58 1.93 -3.74 5.07
N PHE A 59 1.48 -4.78 4.38
CA PHE A 59 2.23 -5.47 3.34
C PHE A 59 1.27 -6.05 2.28
N ASN A 60 1.81 -6.51 1.15
CA ASN A 60 1.01 -7.02 0.04
C ASN A 60 0.85 -8.54 0.09
N LEU A 61 -0.28 -9.06 -0.39
CA LEU A 61 -0.42 -10.47 -0.77
C LEU A 61 0.70 -10.89 -1.76
N PRO A 62 1.04 -12.19 -1.87
CA PRO A 62 1.94 -12.65 -2.93
C PRO A 62 1.47 -12.19 -4.32
N ALA A 63 2.40 -11.67 -5.11
CA ALA A 63 2.09 -10.93 -6.34
C ALA A 63 2.56 -11.62 -7.63
N GLY A 64 2.80 -12.93 -7.57
CA GLY A 64 3.39 -13.71 -8.66
C GLY A 64 4.91 -13.52 -8.79
N ASP A 65 5.44 -13.71 -9.99
CA ASP A 65 6.85 -13.61 -10.33
C ASP A 65 7.24 -12.15 -10.61
N TRP A 66 7.52 -11.42 -9.52
CA TRP A 66 7.90 -10.01 -9.57
C TRP A 66 9.13 -9.74 -10.45
N ALA A 67 10.09 -10.69 -10.45
CA ALA A 67 11.33 -10.62 -11.22
C ALA A 67 11.08 -10.72 -12.73
N LYS A 68 10.05 -11.47 -13.15
CA LYS A 68 9.61 -11.55 -14.56
C LYS A 68 8.65 -10.43 -14.98
N GLY A 69 8.43 -9.44 -14.13
CA GLY A 69 7.62 -8.27 -14.48
C GLY A 69 6.16 -8.35 -14.05
N GLU A 70 5.73 -9.41 -13.35
CA GLU A 70 4.38 -9.45 -12.75
C GLU A 70 4.28 -8.39 -11.65
N ARG A 71 3.08 -7.82 -11.48
CA ARG A 71 2.80 -6.73 -10.52
C ARG A 71 1.53 -7.01 -9.73
N GLY A 72 1.28 -8.27 -9.41
CA GLY A 72 0.01 -8.76 -8.87
C GLY A 72 -0.69 -9.69 -9.84
N ILE A 73 -1.50 -10.60 -9.28
CA ILE A 73 -2.19 -11.66 -10.03
C ILE A 73 -3.70 -11.69 -9.76
N THR A 74 -4.24 -10.72 -9.03
CA THR A 74 -5.65 -10.72 -8.61
C THR A 74 -6.60 -10.69 -9.81
N CYS A 75 -6.23 -10.03 -10.91
CA CYS A 75 -7.05 -9.97 -12.14
C CYS A 75 -6.77 -11.09 -13.15
N HIS A 76 -5.99 -12.13 -12.80
CA HIS A 76 -5.56 -13.19 -13.73
C HIS A 76 -6.42 -14.47 -13.61
N PRO A 77 -7.24 -14.82 -14.62
CA PRO A 77 -8.18 -15.95 -14.52
C PRO A 77 -7.53 -17.33 -14.43
N ASP A 78 -6.30 -17.45 -14.92
CA ASP A 78 -5.48 -18.67 -14.89
C ASP A 78 -4.72 -18.86 -13.56
N ARG A 79 -4.80 -17.88 -12.64
CA ARG A 79 -4.02 -17.86 -11.39
C ARG A 79 -4.89 -17.80 -10.13
N VAL A 80 -6.18 -18.10 -10.22
CA VAL A 80 -7.13 -18.02 -9.10
C VAL A 80 -6.67 -18.85 -7.90
N GLU A 81 -6.24 -20.09 -8.10
CA GLU A 81 -5.83 -20.95 -6.97
C GLU A 81 -4.52 -20.48 -6.33
N GLU A 82 -3.60 -19.92 -7.11
CA GLU A 82 -2.39 -19.30 -6.57
C GLU A 82 -2.72 -18.04 -5.74
N PHE A 83 -3.61 -17.19 -6.25
CA PHE A 83 -4.09 -16.03 -5.50
C PHE A 83 -4.72 -16.44 -4.17
N ARG A 84 -5.57 -17.49 -4.15
CA ARG A 84 -6.21 -17.99 -2.94
C ARG A 84 -5.20 -18.53 -1.92
N ALA A 85 -4.21 -19.30 -2.38
CA ALA A 85 -3.11 -19.75 -1.52
C ALA A 85 -2.31 -18.56 -0.95
N GLY A 86 -2.12 -17.51 -1.75
CA GLY A 86 -1.49 -16.27 -1.31
C GLY A 86 -2.26 -15.53 -0.22
N VAL A 87 -3.60 -15.55 -0.25
CA VAL A 87 -4.44 -15.02 0.84
C VAL A 87 -4.19 -15.77 2.13
N ASP A 88 -4.20 -17.11 2.10
CA ASP A 88 -3.91 -17.92 3.29
C ASP A 88 -2.51 -17.63 3.83
N LYS A 89 -1.52 -17.50 2.95
CA LYS A 89 -0.14 -17.17 3.32
C LYS A 89 -0.02 -15.80 4.00
N ALA A 90 -0.70 -14.80 3.48
CA ALA A 90 -0.70 -13.47 4.09
C ALA A 90 -1.38 -13.47 5.47
N ILE A 91 -2.45 -14.25 5.66
CA ILE A 91 -3.09 -14.43 6.97
C ILE A 91 -2.12 -15.04 7.99
N GLU A 92 -1.33 -16.04 7.59
CA GLU A 92 -0.29 -16.63 8.46
C GLU A 92 0.70 -15.58 8.95
N TYR A 93 1.23 -14.77 8.02
CA TYR A 93 2.18 -13.70 8.36
C TYR A 93 1.52 -12.64 9.24
N ALA A 94 0.35 -12.14 8.84
CA ALA A 94 -0.32 -11.06 9.57
C ALA A 94 -0.64 -11.43 11.02
N LYS A 95 -0.99 -12.69 11.30
CA LYS A 95 -1.20 -13.18 12.68
C LYS A 95 0.06 -13.14 13.54
N VAL A 96 1.23 -13.39 12.95
CA VAL A 96 2.52 -13.35 13.67
C VAL A 96 3.00 -11.91 13.83
N LEU A 97 2.87 -11.09 12.79
CA LEU A 97 3.36 -9.71 12.75
C LEU A 97 2.45 -8.74 13.52
N GLY A 98 1.16 -9.05 13.64
CA GLY A 98 0.17 -8.26 14.36
C GLY A 98 -0.45 -7.11 13.55
N ASN A 99 -0.20 -7.01 12.24
CA ASN A 99 -0.89 -6.03 11.40
C ASN A 99 -2.34 -6.42 11.14
N THR A 100 -3.18 -5.41 10.98
CA THR A 100 -4.64 -5.58 10.82
C THR A 100 -5.11 -5.32 9.39
N GLN A 101 -4.20 -5.19 8.42
CA GLN A 101 -4.54 -4.95 7.01
C GLN A 101 -3.46 -5.46 6.05
N VAL A 102 -3.88 -5.89 4.86
CA VAL A 102 -3.01 -6.31 3.74
C VAL A 102 -3.56 -5.80 2.41
N ASN A 103 -2.68 -5.59 1.43
CA ASN A 103 -3.05 -5.10 0.09
C ASN A 103 -3.09 -6.23 -0.95
N ALA A 104 -4.10 -6.24 -1.82
CA ALA A 104 -4.15 -7.09 -3.01
C ALA A 104 -3.85 -6.27 -4.27
N LEU A 105 -2.64 -6.43 -4.81
CA LEU A 105 -2.27 -5.81 -6.08
C LEU A 105 -3.09 -6.40 -7.24
N ALA A 106 -3.70 -5.54 -8.04
CA ALA A 106 -4.57 -5.97 -9.14
C ALA A 106 -3.82 -6.80 -10.18
N GLY A 107 -2.64 -6.33 -10.59
CA GLY A 107 -1.86 -6.90 -11.67
C GLY A 107 -1.93 -6.07 -12.95
N ILE A 108 -1.08 -6.42 -13.92
CA ILE A 108 -1.14 -5.89 -15.27
C ILE A 108 -2.21 -6.68 -16.02
N ARG A 109 -3.12 -6.00 -16.70
CA ARG A 109 -4.23 -6.66 -17.40
C ARG A 109 -3.69 -7.73 -18.38
N PRO A 110 -4.13 -8.99 -18.27
CA PRO A 110 -3.74 -10.04 -19.22
C PRO A 110 -4.22 -9.72 -20.64
N GLN A 111 -3.34 -9.94 -21.62
CA GLN A 111 -3.62 -9.71 -23.04
C GLN A 111 -4.50 -10.81 -23.63
N GLY A 112 -5.28 -10.46 -24.67
CA GLY A 112 -6.14 -11.42 -25.37
C GLY A 112 -7.43 -11.82 -24.64
N LEU A 113 -7.68 -11.28 -23.44
CA LEU A 113 -8.89 -11.54 -22.66
C LEU A 113 -9.90 -10.39 -22.75
N GLN A 114 -11.18 -10.75 -22.76
CA GLN A 114 -12.28 -9.80 -22.72
C GLN A 114 -12.27 -9.03 -21.39
N CYS A 115 -12.61 -7.74 -21.42
CA CYS A 115 -12.65 -6.90 -20.22
C CYS A 115 -13.56 -7.51 -19.13
N ALA A 116 -14.68 -8.11 -19.55
CA ALA A 116 -15.66 -8.71 -18.66
C ALA A 116 -15.09 -9.93 -17.89
N ASP A 117 -14.27 -10.76 -18.53
CA ASP A 117 -13.68 -11.95 -17.89
C ASP A 117 -12.63 -11.55 -16.85
N VAL A 118 -11.81 -10.54 -17.17
CA VAL A 118 -10.84 -9.96 -16.24
C VAL A 118 -11.54 -9.34 -15.04
N ARG A 119 -12.60 -8.55 -15.27
CA ARG A 119 -13.39 -7.92 -14.19
C ARG A 119 -14.05 -8.97 -13.31
N LYS A 120 -14.71 -9.96 -13.90
CA LYS A 120 -15.36 -11.06 -13.17
C LYS A 120 -14.37 -11.79 -12.27
N THR A 121 -13.17 -12.07 -12.77
CA THR A 121 -12.11 -12.71 -12.00
C THR A 121 -11.63 -11.81 -10.86
N PHE A 122 -11.33 -10.55 -11.14
CA PHE A 122 -10.86 -9.59 -10.15
C PHE A 122 -11.86 -9.44 -8.99
N VAL A 123 -13.14 -9.25 -9.30
CA VAL A 123 -14.22 -9.14 -8.32
C VAL A 123 -14.37 -10.44 -7.51
N ALA A 124 -14.36 -11.61 -8.16
CA ALA A 124 -14.48 -12.88 -7.46
C ALA A 124 -13.30 -13.14 -6.50
N ASN A 125 -12.08 -12.78 -6.90
CA ASN A 125 -10.89 -12.91 -6.08
C ASN A 125 -10.90 -11.94 -4.90
N LEU A 126 -11.23 -10.66 -5.13
CA LEU A 126 -11.37 -9.69 -4.04
C LEU A 126 -12.46 -10.10 -3.05
N LYS A 127 -13.60 -10.61 -3.51
CA LYS A 127 -14.66 -11.14 -2.63
C LYS A 127 -14.16 -12.29 -1.77
N TYR A 128 -13.50 -13.27 -2.38
CA TYR A 128 -12.89 -14.38 -1.65
C TYR A 128 -11.90 -13.89 -0.58
N ALA A 129 -11.00 -12.98 -0.96
CA ALA A 129 -9.98 -12.46 -0.06
C ALA A 129 -10.61 -11.65 1.09
N ALA A 130 -11.60 -10.80 0.79
CA ALA A 130 -12.30 -9.99 1.78
C ALA A 130 -12.97 -10.88 2.85
N ASP A 131 -13.69 -11.93 2.43
CA ASP A 131 -14.37 -12.86 3.33
C ASP A 131 -13.35 -13.61 4.24
N LYS A 132 -12.27 -14.12 3.65
CA LYS A 132 -11.22 -14.88 4.38
C LYS A 132 -10.45 -14.00 5.36
N LEU A 133 -10.09 -12.79 4.94
CA LEU A 133 -9.39 -11.82 5.79
C LEU A 133 -10.30 -11.31 6.90
N GLN A 134 -11.59 -11.07 6.63
CA GLN A 134 -12.57 -10.65 7.63
C GLN A 134 -12.71 -11.71 8.73
N ALA A 135 -12.81 -12.99 8.35
CA ALA A 135 -12.85 -14.10 9.30
C ALA A 135 -11.58 -14.19 10.17
N ALA A 136 -10.46 -13.66 9.70
CA ALA A 136 -9.20 -13.56 10.45
C ALA A 136 -9.03 -12.23 11.20
N GLY A 137 -9.99 -11.30 11.12
CA GLY A 137 -9.90 -9.97 11.72
C GLY A 137 -8.94 -9.01 11.01
N ILE A 138 -8.65 -9.24 9.73
CA ILE A 138 -7.73 -8.45 8.91
C ILE A 138 -8.53 -7.74 7.81
N ARG A 139 -8.24 -6.46 7.56
CA ARG A 139 -8.84 -5.69 6.48
C ARG A 139 -8.13 -5.95 5.16
N LEU A 140 -8.90 -6.04 4.07
CA LEU A 140 -8.35 -6.02 2.73
C LEU A 140 -8.35 -4.58 2.20
N VAL A 141 -7.21 -4.12 1.70
CA VAL A 141 -7.15 -2.91 0.87
C VAL A 141 -6.82 -3.26 -0.58
N MET A 142 -7.31 -2.44 -1.52
CA MET A 142 -6.86 -2.46 -2.91
C MET A 142 -6.35 -1.09 -3.31
N GLU A 143 -5.29 -1.09 -4.11
CA GLU A 143 -4.57 0.11 -4.51
C GLU A 143 -4.78 0.42 -5.99
N MET A 144 -5.05 1.69 -6.28
CA MET A 144 -5.05 2.21 -7.64
C MET A 144 -3.63 2.68 -7.98
N ILE A 145 -3.05 2.15 -9.06
CA ILE A 145 -1.69 2.49 -9.48
C ILE A 145 -1.69 3.23 -10.81
N ASN A 146 -0.81 4.23 -10.94
CA ASN A 146 -0.71 5.00 -12.18
C ASN A 146 -0.17 4.18 -13.36
N THR A 147 -0.69 4.46 -14.55
CA THR A 147 -0.31 3.75 -15.78
C THR A 147 0.95 4.30 -16.45
N ARG A 148 1.53 5.38 -15.92
CA ARG A 148 2.82 5.92 -16.36
C ARG A 148 3.96 5.02 -15.93
N ASP A 149 3.97 4.65 -14.65
CA ASP A 149 5.02 3.85 -14.03
C ASP A 149 4.76 2.35 -14.23
N ILE A 150 3.50 1.93 -14.25
CA ILE A 150 3.10 0.55 -14.55
C ILE A 150 2.08 0.52 -15.70
N PRO A 151 2.54 0.61 -16.96
CA PRO A 151 1.66 0.54 -18.12
C PRO A 151 0.78 -0.71 -18.10
N GLY A 152 -0.52 -0.50 -18.29
CA GLY A 152 -1.52 -1.59 -18.32
C GLY A 152 -1.93 -2.13 -16.96
N PHE A 153 -1.53 -1.51 -15.84
CA PHE A 153 -2.04 -1.87 -14.51
C PHE A 153 -3.57 -1.77 -14.47
N TYR A 154 -4.22 -2.81 -13.98
CA TYR A 154 -5.66 -3.01 -14.19
C TYR A 154 -6.52 -2.01 -13.41
N LEU A 155 -6.19 -1.75 -12.14
CA LEU A 155 -6.93 -0.86 -11.24
C LEU A 155 -6.17 0.47 -11.12
N ASN A 156 -6.67 1.54 -11.75
CA ASN A 156 -5.88 2.77 -11.92
C ASN A 156 -6.63 4.09 -11.72
N THR A 157 -7.92 4.05 -11.39
CA THR A 157 -8.72 5.25 -11.06
C THR A 157 -9.56 5.01 -9.82
N THR A 158 -9.83 6.07 -9.06
CA THR A 158 -10.71 6.04 -7.89
C THR A 158 -12.11 5.59 -8.29
N GLN A 159 -12.65 6.11 -9.40
CA GLN A 159 -13.98 5.73 -9.88
C GLN A 159 -14.10 4.22 -10.15
N GLN A 160 -13.11 3.63 -10.83
CA GLN A 160 -13.07 2.19 -11.07
C GLN A 160 -13.02 1.39 -9.76
N ALA A 161 -12.25 1.87 -8.78
CA ALA A 161 -12.15 1.22 -7.48
C ALA A 161 -13.48 1.22 -6.73
N LEU A 162 -14.22 2.33 -6.74
CA LEU A 162 -15.56 2.42 -6.15
C LEU A 162 -16.56 1.46 -6.82
N GLU A 163 -16.54 1.38 -8.14
CA GLU A 163 -17.39 0.43 -8.88
C GLU A 163 -17.07 -1.03 -8.54
N ILE A 164 -15.80 -1.36 -8.40
CA ILE A 164 -15.36 -2.72 -8.05
C ILE A 164 -15.72 -3.03 -6.60
N GLN A 165 -15.51 -2.09 -5.69
CA GLN A 165 -15.87 -2.27 -4.28
C GLN A 165 -17.37 -2.53 -4.12
N ALA A 166 -18.20 -1.76 -4.82
CA ALA A 166 -19.66 -1.95 -4.84
C ALA A 166 -20.05 -3.32 -5.41
N GLU A 167 -19.38 -3.80 -6.46
CA GLU A 167 -19.66 -5.11 -7.07
C GLU A 167 -19.20 -6.29 -6.18
N VAL A 168 -18.07 -6.14 -5.49
CA VAL A 168 -17.61 -7.10 -4.48
C VAL A 168 -18.64 -7.20 -3.35
N GLY A 169 -19.18 -6.06 -2.92
CA GLY A 169 -20.26 -5.99 -1.93
C GLY A 169 -19.85 -6.52 -0.55
N SER A 170 -18.61 -6.24 -0.13
CA SER A 170 -18.07 -6.64 1.18
C SER A 170 -17.73 -5.40 2.02
N ASP A 171 -18.11 -5.44 3.30
CA ASP A 171 -17.75 -4.40 4.28
C ASP A 171 -16.25 -4.46 4.68
N ASN A 172 -15.52 -5.48 4.25
CA ASN A 172 -14.09 -5.68 4.55
C ASN A 172 -13.17 -5.39 3.35
N LEU A 173 -13.64 -4.63 2.35
CA LEU A 173 -12.83 -4.15 1.23
C LEU A 173 -12.73 -2.62 1.25
N PHE A 174 -11.51 -2.13 1.45
CA PHE A 174 -11.18 -0.72 1.56
C PHE A 174 -10.21 -0.29 0.45
N LEU A 175 -10.00 1.02 0.34
CA LEU A 175 -9.04 1.62 -0.56
C LEU A 175 -7.71 1.89 0.14
N GLN A 176 -6.62 1.63 -0.57
CA GLN A 176 -5.31 2.21 -0.35
C GLN A 176 -5.13 3.37 -1.33
N TYR A 177 -5.10 4.59 -0.80
CA TYR A 177 -5.01 5.81 -1.59
C TYR A 177 -3.58 6.34 -1.59
N ASP A 178 -2.78 5.93 -2.56
CA ASP A 178 -1.45 6.50 -2.78
C ASP A 178 -1.58 7.86 -3.50
N ILE A 179 -1.12 8.91 -2.83
CA ILE A 179 -1.22 10.30 -3.30
C ILE A 179 -0.43 10.51 -4.60
N TYR A 180 0.73 9.86 -4.75
CA TYR A 180 1.56 9.99 -5.94
C TYR A 180 0.88 9.37 -7.15
N HIS A 181 0.32 8.17 -7.00
CA HIS A 181 -0.43 7.53 -8.07
C HIS A 181 -1.64 8.36 -8.49
N MET A 182 -2.41 8.86 -7.53
CA MET A 182 -3.63 9.60 -7.84
C MET A 182 -3.37 11.03 -8.32
N GLN A 183 -2.25 11.65 -7.95
CA GLN A 183 -1.84 12.94 -8.54
C GLN A 183 -1.59 12.79 -10.04
N ILE A 184 -0.94 11.71 -10.47
CA ILE A 184 -0.65 11.45 -11.88
C ILE A 184 -1.92 11.12 -12.67
N MET A 185 -2.82 10.35 -12.07
CA MET A 185 -4.00 9.83 -12.76
C MET A 185 -5.17 10.82 -12.79
N GLU A 186 -5.41 11.52 -11.68
CA GLU A 186 -6.67 12.24 -11.46
C GLU A 186 -6.48 13.67 -10.94
N GLY A 187 -5.41 13.92 -10.16
CA GLY A 187 -5.27 15.15 -9.40
C GLY A 187 -6.39 15.30 -8.36
N ASP A 188 -6.75 16.55 -8.06
CA ASP A 188 -7.84 16.90 -7.14
C ASP A 188 -7.84 16.19 -5.77
N LEU A 189 -6.62 15.91 -5.27
CA LEU A 189 -6.34 15.00 -4.16
C LEU A 189 -7.19 15.24 -2.90
N ALA A 190 -7.27 16.50 -2.45
CA ALA A 190 -7.97 16.82 -1.20
C ALA A 190 -9.47 16.50 -1.29
N ARG A 191 -10.15 16.97 -2.34
CA ARG A 191 -11.58 16.73 -2.52
C ARG A 191 -11.87 15.24 -2.72
N THR A 192 -11.03 14.53 -3.47
CA THR A 192 -11.18 13.09 -3.68
C THR A 192 -11.01 12.30 -2.38
N MET A 193 -9.99 12.60 -1.57
CA MET A 193 -9.80 11.95 -0.27
C MET A 193 -10.95 12.27 0.70
N GLU A 194 -11.41 13.53 0.77
CA GLU A 194 -12.52 13.94 1.62
C GLU A 194 -13.83 13.23 1.26
N ALA A 195 -14.16 13.18 -0.03
CA ALA A 195 -15.37 12.52 -0.51
C ALA A 195 -15.40 11.00 -0.22
N ASN A 196 -14.22 10.37 -0.17
CA ASN A 196 -14.08 8.92 -0.06
C ASN A 196 -13.50 8.46 1.27
N LEU A 197 -13.36 9.36 2.26
CA LEU A 197 -12.62 9.10 3.51
C LEU A 197 -13.08 7.83 4.23
N LYS A 198 -14.39 7.54 4.24
CA LYS A 198 -14.96 6.35 4.91
C LYS A 198 -14.51 5.03 4.30
N LEU A 199 -14.05 5.05 3.04
CA LEU A 199 -13.62 3.89 2.29
C LEU A 199 -12.09 3.76 2.26
N ILE A 200 -11.36 4.82 2.59
CA ILE A 200 -9.90 4.85 2.60
C ILE A 200 -9.40 4.38 3.97
N ASN A 201 -8.70 3.25 3.98
CA ASN A 201 -8.13 2.70 5.21
C ASN A 201 -6.61 2.93 5.30
N HIS A 202 -5.94 3.12 4.17
CA HIS A 202 -4.51 3.42 4.11
C HIS A 202 -4.22 4.53 3.11
N ILE A 203 -3.26 5.39 3.42
CA ILE A 203 -2.76 6.42 2.51
C ILE A 203 -1.25 6.22 2.36
N GLN A 204 -0.72 6.48 1.17
CA GLN A 204 0.72 6.55 0.94
C GLN A 204 1.10 7.88 0.30
N LEU A 205 2.38 8.23 0.41
CA LEU A 205 2.92 9.46 -0.13
C LEU A 205 4.21 9.24 -0.90
N ALA A 206 4.37 10.05 -1.95
CA ALA A 206 5.62 10.41 -2.61
C ALA A 206 5.37 11.69 -3.43
N ASP A 207 6.39 12.50 -3.68
CA ASP A 207 6.19 13.72 -4.46
C ASP A 207 6.17 13.46 -5.97
N ASN A 208 5.41 14.25 -6.72
CA ASN A 208 5.33 14.19 -8.18
C ASN A 208 6.15 15.36 -8.77
N PRO A 209 7.00 15.16 -9.80
CA PRO A 209 7.08 13.99 -10.67
C PRO A 209 8.13 12.93 -10.34
N GLY A 210 9.01 13.16 -9.36
CA GLY A 210 10.18 12.32 -9.12
C GLY A 210 9.94 11.04 -8.30
N ARG A 211 8.79 10.92 -7.63
CA ARG A 211 8.50 9.90 -6.60
C ARG A 211 9.51 9.95 -5.45
N ASN A 212 9.90 11.17 -5.07
CA ASN A 212 10.88 11.45 -4.03
C ASN A 212 10.19 11.97 -2.75
N GLU A 213 10.98 12.46 -1.79
CA GLU A 213 10.52 13.04 -0.53
C GLU A 213 9.49 14.17 -0.74
N PRO A 214 8.49 14.32 0.15
CA PRO A 214 7.61 15.49 0.19
C PRO A 214 8.35 16.83 0.16
N GLY A 215 7.95 17.71 -0.77
CA GLY A 215 8.53 19.06 -0.95
C GLY A 215 9.57 19.12 -2.07
N THR A 216 9.77 18.05 -2.82
CA THR A 216 10.68 17.99 -3.97
C THR A 216 9.98 18.27 -5.31
N GLY A 217 8.65 18.30 -5.31
CA GLY A 217 7.83 18.37 -6.50
C GLY A 217 6.67 19.37 -6.40
N GLU A 218 5.60 19.09 -7.13
CA GLU A 218 4.46 19.99 -7.32
C GLU A 218 3.40 19.89 -6.21
N ILE A 219 3.48 18.89 -5.34
CA ILE A 219 2.44 18.61 -4.34
C ILE A 219 2.72 19.39 -3.05
N ASN A 220 1.77 20.23 -2.62
CA ASN A 220 1.83 20.90 -1.32
C ASN A 220 1.43 19.94 -0.18
N TYR A 221 2.38 19.12 0.29
CA TYR A 221 2.15 18.15 1.34
C TYR A 221 1.78 18.74 2.70
N ARG A 222 2.26 19.96 3.01
CA ARG A 222 1.83 20.64 4.23
C ARG A 222 0.33 20.83 4.27
N PHE A 223 -0.24 21.35 3.17
CA PHE A 223 -1.68 21.50 3.04
C PHE A 223 -2.40 20.15 3.14
N LEU A 224 -1.89 19.10 2.48
CA LEU A 224 -2.52 17.77 2.51
C LEU A 224 -2.51 17.16 3.90
N PHE A 225 -1.43 17.27 4.67
CA PHE A 225 -1.40 16.75 6.05
C PHE A 225 -2.37 17.49 6.98
N GLU A 226 -2.40 18.83 6.90
CA GLU A 226 -3.38 19.65 7.64
C GLU A 226 -4.82 19.33 7.20
N HIS A 227 -5.02 18.98 5.93
CA HIS A 227 -6.31 18.55 5.41
C HIS A 227 -6.73 17.17 5.93
N LEU A 228 -5.83 16.18 5.93
CA LEU A 228 -6.08 14.85 6.50
C LEU A 228 -6.49 14.91 7.97
N ASP A 229 -5.84 15.79 8.74
CA ASP A 229 -6.24 16.08 10.12
C ASP A 229 -7.64 16.68 10.20
N ARG A 230 -7.93 17.69 9.36
CA ARG A 230 -9.22 18.39 9.35
C ARG A 230 -10.39 17.47 9.00
N ILE A 231 -10.21 16.57 8.04
CA ILE A 231 -11.26 15.61 7.65
C ILE A 231 -11.33 14.43 8.62
N GLY A 232 -10.37 14.31 9.55
CA GLY A 232 -10.39 13.32 10.62
C GLY A 232 -9.81 11.96 10.23
N TYR A 233 -8.91 11.88 9.24
CA TYR A 233 -8.22 10.63 8.91
C TYR A 233 -7.41 10.11 10.11
N GLN A 234 -7.69 8.87 10.53
CA GLN A 234 -7.05 8.25 11.70
C GLN A 234 -6.05 7.15 11.33
N GLY A 235 -5.89 6.81 10.05
CA GLY A 235 -5.01 5.73 9.62
C GLY A 235 -3.52 6.11 9.64
N TRP A 236 -2.72 5.33 8.93
CA TRP A 236 -1.29 5.59 8.73
C TRP A 236 -1.05 6.17 7.33
N VAL A 237 -0.02 6.99 7.21
CA VAL A 237 0.49 7.49 5.94
C VAL A 237 1.84 6.84 5.66
N GLY A 238 1.88 5.92 4.71
CA GLY A 238 3.09 5.22 4.29
C GLY A 238 4.02 6.10 3.45
N ALA A 239 5.28 6.20 3.85
CA ALA A 239 6.30 6.94 3.13
C ALA A 239 6.93 6.06 2.02
N GLU A 240 6.21 5.87 0.92
CA GLU A 240 6.61 5.03 -0.22
C GLU A 240 7.25 5.86 -1.35
N TYR A 241 8.43 6.41 -1.09
CA TYR A 241 9.20 7.19 -2.05
C TYR A 241 10.64 6.71 -2.16
N LYS A 242 11.31 7.06 -3.27
CA LYS A 242 12.73 6.82 -3.47
C LYS A 242 13.53 8.02 -2.97
N PRO A 243 14.44 7.88 -2.00
CA PRO A 243 15.21 9.02 -1.55
C PRO A 243 16.03 9.65 -2.67
N LEU A 244 16.17 10.98 -2.69
CA LEU A 244 17.00 11.68 -3.69
C LEU A 244 18.49 11.33 -3.57
N THR A 245 18.94 11.09 -2.34
CA THR A 245 20.34 10.76 -2.04
C THR A 245 20.41 9.58 -1.07
N THR A 246 20.55 9.84 0.23
CA THR A 246 20.36 8.85 1.27
C THR A 246 19.02 9.08 1.96
N THR A 247 18.46 8.01 2.50
CA THR A 247 17.20 8.06 3.25
C THR A 247 17.26 9.13 4.34
N GLU A 248 18.27 9.08 5.22
CA GLU A 248 18.41 10.01 6.35
C GLU A 248 18.50 11.48 5.92
N ALA A 249 19.21 11.78 4.83
CA ALA A 249 19.30 13.14 4.31
C ALA A 249 17.93 13.67 3.82
N GLY A 250 17.07 12.76 3.33
CA GLY A 250 15.72 13.06 2.88
C GLY A 250 14.69 13.27 3.99
N LEU A 251 14.93 12.81 5.22
CA LEU A 251 13.91 12.82 6.29
C LEU A 251 13.66 14.18 6.95
N GLY A 252 14.27 15.26 6.44
CA GLY A 252 14.03 16.63 6.95
C GLY A 252 12.54 17.02 6.96
N TRP A 253 11.73 16.46 6.05
CA TRP A 253 10.30 16.72 5.97
C TRP A 253 9.51 16.24 7.19
N LEU A 254 9.97 15.21 7.91
CA LEU A 254 9.29 14.74 9.12
C LEU A 254 9.31 15.83 10.20
N LYS A 255 10.43 16.54 10.35
CA LYS A 255 10.56 17.64 11.32
C LYS A 255 9.77 18.87 10.89
N THR A 256 9.81 19.25 9.62
CA THR A 256 9.14 20.47 9.12
C THR A 256 7.62 20.39 9.18
N HIS A 257 7.07 19.18 9.26
CA HIS A 257 5.63 18.93 9.40
C HIS A 257 5.23 18.47 10.81
N ASN A 258 6.10 18.64 11.82
CA ASN A 258 5.86 18.19 13.21
C ASN A 258 5.41 16.72 13.30
N ALA A 259 5.95 15.87 12.43
CA ALA A 259 5.68 14.43 12.41
C ALA A 259 6.49 13.69 13.49
N ILE A 260 7.67 14.20 13.82
CA ILE A 260 8.59 13.74 14.87
C ILE A 260 9.28 14.92 15.55
#